data_AF-A0A956J537-F1
#
_entry.id   AF-A0A956J537-F1
#
_cell.length_a   1.000
_cell.length_b   1.000
_cell.length_c   1.000
_cell.angle_alpha   90.00
_cell.angle_beta   90.00
_cell.angle_gamma   90.00
#
_symmetry.space_group_name_H-M   'P 1'
#
loop_
_entity.id
_entity.type
_entity.pdbx_description
1 polymer ?
#
loop_
_entity_poly.entity_id
_entity_poly.type
_entity_poly.pdbx_seq_one_letter_code
_entity_poly.pdbx_strand_id
1 'polypeptide(L)'
;MAVDFEQACQGDPALAEVHRLITARELQQAKLAAGQLPESPGRDVAVLRLELEIGDDPPERVMQRLVQLMRKHPQALGARELYTRCSDEAYGARSSSPSHSHPYLPRVVVGPPKDKT
;
A
#
# COMPACT_ATOMS: atom_id res chain seq x y z
N MET A 1 20.14 1.66 -5.17
CA MET A 1 19.31 2.86 -5.44
C MET A 1 17.94 2.36 -5.83
N ALA A 2 16.88 2.72 -5.10
CA ALA A 2 15.51 2.42 -5.52
C ALA A 2 15.18 3.36 -6.68
N VAL A 3 14.71 2.80 -7.79
CA VAL A 3 14.34 3.59 -8.97
C VAL A 3 12.90 4.06 -8.76
N ASP A 4 12.70 5.37 -8.81
CA ASP A 4 11.43 6.02 -8.52
C ASP A 4 10.38 5.73 -9.60
N PHE A 5 9.09 5.76 -9.26
CA PHE A 5 8.03 5.60 -10.26
C PHE A 5 8.06 6.73 -11.30
N GLU A 6 8.54 7.92 -10.92
CA GLU A 6 8.76 9.01 -11.88
C GLU A 6 9.81 8.64 -12.96
N GLN A 7 10.85 7.88 -12.60
CA GLN A 7 11.82 7.39 -13.58
C GLN A 7 11.25 6.28 -14.47
N ALA A 8 10.29 5.50 -13.97
CA ALA A 8 9.53 4.55 -14.78
C ALA A 8 8.75 5.26 -15.89
N CYS A 9 8.21 6.44 -15.58
CA CYS A 9 7.43 7.27 -16.49
C CYS A 9 8.28 7.98 -17.56
N GLN A 10 9.60 8.15 -17.34
CA GLN A 10 10.48 8.85 -18.30
C GLN A 10 10.65 8.10 -19.63
N GLY A 11 10.39 6.79 -19.67
CA GLY A 11 10.48 5.96 -20.87
C GLY A 11 9.15 5.75 -21.61
N ASP A 12 8.01 6.09 -21.00
CA ASP A 12 6.68 5.82 -21.55
C ASP A 12 5.73 7.00 -21.28
N PRO A 13 5.43 7.83 -22.30
CA PRO A 13 4.62 9.03 -22.12
C PRO A 13 3.17 8.70 -21.74
N ALA A 14 2.67 7.52 -22.07
CA ALA A 14 1.32 7.10 -21.72
C ALA A 14 1.25 6.68 -20.24
N LEU A 15 2.29 6.03 -19.72
CA LEU A 15 2.45 5.77 -18.29
C LEU A 15 2.55 7.08 -17.48
N ALA A 16 3.33 8.04 -17.99
CA ALA A 16 3.46 9.36 -17.38
C ALA A 16 2.10 10.09 -17.29
N GLU A 17 1.28 9.98 -18.33
CA GLU A 17 -0.06 10.56 -18.33
C GLU A 17 -0.98 9.90 -17.30
N VAL A 18 -0.95 8.57 -17.18
CA VAL A 18 -1.71 7.86 -16.13
C VAL A 18 -1.26 8.33 -14.74
N HIS A 19 0.04 8.45 -14.51
CA HIS A 19 0.57 8.95 -13.23
C HIS A 19 0.13 10.39 -12.94
N ARG A 20 0.14 11.27 -13.95
CA ARG A 20 -0.37 12.63 -13.86
C ARG A 20 -1.85 12.65 -13.47
N LEU A 21 -2.67 11.83 -14.12
CA LEU A 21 -4.11 11.74 -13.85
C LEU A 21 -4.41 11.22 -12.43
N ILE A 22 -3.66 10.22 -11.96
CA ILE A 22 -3.74 9.74 -10.58
C ILE A 22 -3.41 10.87 -9.60
N THR A 23 -2.32 11.60 -9.85
CA THR A 23 -1.87 12.71 -8.99
C THR A 23 -2.89 13.86 -8.98
N ALA A 24 -3.52 14.14 -10.12
CA ALA A 24 -4.58 15.13 -10.26
C ALA A 24 -5.94 14.69 -9.68
N ARG A 25 -6.04 13.46 -9.16
CA ARG A 25 -7.29 12.83 -8.70
C ARG A 25 -8.38 12.67 -9.77
N GLU A 26 -7.98 12.65 -11.04
CA GLU A 26 -8.83 12.37 -12.18
C GLU A 26 -8.97 10.84 -12.39
N LEU A 27 -9.47 10.13 -11.37
CA LEU A 27 -9.38 8.65 -11.26
C LEU A 27 -10.12 7.92 -12.40
N GLN A 28 -11.23 8.45 -12.88
CA GLN A 28 -11.97 7.88 -14.02
C GLN A 28 -11.14 7.96 -15.31
N GLN A 29 -10.50 9.11 -15.57
CA GLN A 29 -9.64 9.28 -16.73
C GLN A 29 -8.39 8.40 -16.61
N ALA A 30 -7.81 8.32 -15.40
CA ALA A 30 -6.67 7.43 -15.13
C ALA A 30 -7.02 5.96 -15.42
N LYS A 31 -8.23 5.50 -15.06
CA LYS A 31 -8.70 4.14 -15.34
C LYS A 31 -8.82 3.86 -16.84
N LEU A 32 -9.40 4.81 -17.59
CA LEU A 32 -9.53 4.70 -19.04
C LEU A 32 -8.15 4.66 -19.71
N ALA A 33 -7.25 5.56 -19.33
CA ALA A 33 -5.89 5.62 -19.86
C ALA A 33 -5.10 4.34 -19.51
N ALA A 34 -5.18 3.85 -18.26
CA ALA A 34 -4.51 2.61 -17.85
C ALA A 34 -5.05 1.36 -18.55
N GLY A 35 -6.32 1.38 -18.98
CA GLY A 35 -6.93 0.32 -19.79
C GLY A 35 -6.44 0.28 -21.24
N GLN A 36 -5.88 1.37 -21.74
CA GLN A 36 -5.33 1.47 -23.10
C GLN A 36 -3.83 1.16 -23.17
N LEU A 37 -3.14 1.08 -22.02
CA LEU A 37 -1.72 0.76 -21.97
C LEU A 37 -1.46 -0.71 -22.35
N PRO A 38 -0.36 -0.99 -23.10
CA PRO A 38 0.07 -2.35 -23.33
C PRO A 38 0.42 -3.04 -22.00
N GLU A 39 0.29 -4.36 -21.96
CA GLU A 39 0.71 -5.16 -20.80
C GLU A 39 2.21 -4.93 -20.55
N SER A 40 2.51 -4.29 -19.42
CA SER A 40 3.87 -3.97 -19.02
C SER A 40 3.93 -3.91 -17.49
N PRO A 41 5.10 -4.20 -16.88
CA PRO A 41 5.23 -4.11 -15.44
C PRO A 41 4.95 -2.69 -14.91
N GLY A 42 5.22 -1.65 -15.71
CA GLY A 42 4.86 -0.27 -15.38
C GLY A 42 3.35 -0.08 -15.29
N ARG A 43 2.59 -0.62 -16.26
CA ARG A 43 1.13 -0.61 -16.24
C ARG A 43 0.58 -1.29 -14.99
N ASP A 44 1.10 -2.46 -14.61
CA ASP A 44 0.66 -3.17 -13.40
C ASP A 44 0.86 -2.31 -12.14
N VAL A 45 2.01 -1.64 -12.00
CA VAL A 45 2.25 -0.72 -10.88
C VAL A 45 1.27 0.46 -10.91
N ALA A 46 1.01 1.05 -12.08
CA ALA A 46 0.08 2.17 -12.24
C ALA A 46 -1.36 1.77 -11.87
N VAL A 47 -1.80 0.58 -12.26
CA VAL A 47 -3.13 0.03 -11.93
C VAL A 47 -3.24 -0.21 -10.42
N LEU A 48 -2.23 -0.82 -9.80
CA LEU A 48 -2.22 -1.05 -8.35
C LEU A 48 -2.27 0.26 -7.55
N ARG A 49 -1.57 1.30 -8.03
CA ARG A 49 -1.63 2.64 -7.44
C ARG A 49 -3.03 3.23 -7.59
N LEU A 50 -3.67 3.06 -8.76
CA LEU A 50 -5.03 3.54 -9.00
C LEU A 50 -6.06 2.82 -8.11
N GLU A 51 -5.96 1.50 -7.95
CA GLU A 51 -6.83 0.71 -7.05
C GLU A 51 -6.73 1.21 -5.60
N LEU A 52 -5.52 1.56 -5.15
CA LEU A 52 -5.29 2.15 -3.82
C LEU A 52 -5.97 3.52 -3.67
N GLU A 53 -5.83 4.42 -4.65
CA GLU A 53 -6.41 5.78 -4.59
C GLU A 53 -7.94 5.78 -4.73
N ILE A 54 -8.51 4.81 -5.44
CA ILE A 54 -9.96 4.59 -5.50
C ILE A 54 -10.48 3.99 -4.18
N GLY A 55 -9.62 3.30 -3.41
CA GLY A 55 -10.01 2.56 -2.22
C GLY A 55 -10.75 1.26 -2.53
N ASP A 56 -10.54 0.69 -3.72
CA ASP A 56 -11.19 -0.55 -4.15
C ASP A 56 -10.60 -1.78 -3.44
N ASP A 57 -9.28 -1.78 -3.24
CA ASP A 57 -8.54 -2.83 -2.54
C ASP A 57 -7.81 -2.27 -1.31
N PRO A 58 -7.77 -3.00 -0.18
CA PRO A 58 -7.04 -2.58 1.00
C PRO A 58 -5.52 -2.59 0.74
N PRO A 59 -4.74 -1.73 1.42
CA PRO A 59 -3.29 -1.65 1.25
C PRO A 59 -2.58 -3.00 1.39
N GLU A 60 -3.07 -3.88 2.27
CA GLU A 60 -2.53 -5.24 2.46
C GLU A 60 -2.62 -6.12 1.20
N ARG A 61 -3.74 -6.02 0.47
CA ARG A 61 -3.94 -6.78 -0.76
C ARG A 61 -3.11 -6.21 -1.91
N VAL A 62 -3.02 -4.88 -2.00
CA VAL A 62 -2.14 -4.20 -2.95
C VAL A 62 -0.67 -4.59 -2.71
N MET A 63 -0.22 -4.63 -1.46
CA MET A 63 1.12 -5.09 -1.08
C MET A 63 1.39 -6.53 -1.54
N GLN A 64 0.45 -7.45 -1.36
CA GLN A 64 0.63 -8.84 -1.82
C GLN A 64 0.79 -8.91 -3.34
N ARG A 65 -0.02 -8.16 -4.10
CA ARG A 65 0.10 -8.08 -5.56
C ARG A 65 1.44 -7.47 -5.98
N LEU A 66 1.90 -6.42 -5.29
CA LEU A 66 3.22 -5.83 -5.53
C LEU A 66 4.36 -6.81 -5.28
N VAL A 67 4.28 -7.63 -4.24
CA VAL A 67 5.29 -8.67 -3.98
C VAL A 67 5.31 -9.71 -5.10
N GLN A 68 4.15 -10.13 -5.60
CA GLN A 68 4.09 -11.04 -6.75
C GLN A 68 4.66 -10.40 -8.02
N LEU A 69 4.34 -9.13 -8.26
CA LEU A 69 4.86 -8.37 -9.39
C LEU A 69 6.39 -8.24 -9.32
N MET A 70 6.95 -7.88 -8.17
CA MET A 70 8.40 -7.77 -7.97
C MET A 70 9.11 -9.13 -8.09
N ARG A 71 8.46 -10.24 -7.73
CA ARG A 71 9.01 -11.60 -7.95
C ARG A 71 9.07 -11.96 -9.43
N LYS A 72 8.05 -11.59 -10.21
CA LYS A 72 7.98 -11.88 -11.64
C LYS A 72 8.84 -10.91 -12.47
N HIS A 73 8.84 -9.64 -12.08
CA HIS A 73 9.50 -8.54 -12.74
C HIS A 73 10.30 -7.74 -11.69
N PRO A 74 11.51 -8.19 -11.31
CA PRO A 74 12.34 -7.50 -10.33
C PRO A 74 12.80 -6.11 -10.78
N GLN A 75 12.67 -5.82 -12.08
CA GLN A 75 12.95 -4.52 -12.69
C GLN A 75 11.71 -3.62 -12.80
N ALA A 76 10.57 -4.01 -12.22
CA ALA A 76 9.37 -3.17 -12.18
C ALA A 76 9.66 -1.88 -11.39
N LEU A 77 9.95 -0.81 -12.14
CA LEU A 77 10.31 0.49 -11.59
C LEU A 77 9.12 1.08 -10.81
N GLY A 78 9.39 1.68 -9.64
CA GLY A 78 8.37 2.22 -8.73
C GLY A 78 7.53 1.21 -7.94
N ALA A 79 7.58 -0.10 -8.23
CA ALA A 79 6.85 -1.11 -7.44
C ALA A 79 7.28 -1.13 -5.96
N ARG A 80 8.57 -0.89 -5.71
CA ARG A 80 9.15 -0.87 -4.35
C ARG A 80 8.81 0.41 -3.58
N GLU A 81 8.72 1.54 -4.28
CA GLU A 81 8.27 2.81 -3.70
C GLU A 81 6.80 2.70 -3.29
N LEU A 82 5.94 2.22 -4.20
CA LEU A 82 4.53 1.99 -3.90
C LEU A 82 4.31 0.99 -2.76
N TYR A 83 5.10 -0.09 -2.70
CA TYR A 83 5.05 -1.04 -1.58
C TYR A 83 5.38 -0.37 -0.24
N THR A 84 6.42 0.47 -0.22
CA THR A 84 6.82 1.21 0.99
C THR A 84 5.69 2.13 1.44
N ARG A 85 5.11 2.89 0.51
CA ARG A 85 3.94 3.75 0.78
C ARG A 85 2.76 2.95 1.34
N CYS A 86 2.41 1.81 0.73
CA CYS A 86 1.31 0.96 1.22
C CYS A 86 1.58 0.41 2.62
N SER A 87 2.84 0.04 2.91
CA SER A 87 3.25 -0.44 4.23
C SER A 87 3.16 0.66 5.28
N ASP A 88 3.61 1.87 4.96
CA ASP A 88 3.48 3.05 5.82
C ASP A 88 2.01 3.38 6.08
N GLU A 89 1.15 3.31 5.07
CA GLU A 89 -0.28 3.59 5.22
C GLU A 89 -0.99 2.53 6.07
N ALA A 90 -0.67 1.24 5.87
CA ALA A 90 -1.19 0.14 6.68
C ALA A 90 -0.73 0.21 8.15
N TYR A 91 0.52 0.64 8.40
CA TYR A 91 1.08 0.76 9.74
C TYR A 91 0.65 2.07 10.43
N GLY A 92 0.58 3.16 9.69
CA GLY A 92 0.10 4.47 10.13
C GLY A 92 -1.40 4.44 10.48
N ALA A 93 -2.22 3.73 9.71
CA ALA A 93 -3.62 3.47 10.04
C ALA A 93 -3.79 2.71 11.37
N ARG A 94 -2.85 1.82 11.72
CA ARG A 94 -2.83 1.15 13.06
C ARG A 94 -2.43 2.08 14.20
N SER A 95 -1.72 3.18 13.93
CA SER A 95 -1.33 4.16 14.95
C SER A 95 -2.41 5.22 15.21
N SER A 96 -3.41 5.34 14.33
CA SER A 96 -4.58 6.22 14.50
C SER A 96 -5.80 5.49 15.06
N SER A 97 -5.62 4.69 16.12
CA SER A 97 -6.70 4.37 17.05
C SER A 97 -6.60 5.26 18.29
N PRO A 98 -7.22 6.45 18.31
CA PRO A 98 -7.59 7.08 19.57
C PRO A 98 -8.72 6.25 20.18
N SER A 99 -8.50 5.75 21.40
CA SER A 99 -9.54 5.19 22.28
C SER A 99 -10.09 3.81 21.90
N HIS A 100 -9.29 2.76 22.09
CA HIS A 100 -9.85 1.57 22.74
C HIS A 100 -9.36 1.59 24.18
N SER A 101 -10.13 2.24 25.05
CA SER A 101 -10.04 2.03 26.49
C SER A 101 -10.13 0.54 26.74
N HIS A 102 -9.01 -0.10 27.04
CA HIS A 102 -9.03 -1.34 27.77
C HIS A 102 -9.77 -1.06 29.09
N PRO A 103 -10.88 -1.74 29.43
CA PRO A 103 -11.10 -1.96 30.84
C PRO A 103 -9.92 -2.83 31.29
N TYR A 104 -9.01 -2.23 32.05
CA TYR A 104 -8.04 -2.95 32.83
C TYR A 104 -8.80 -4.04 33.60
N LEU A 105 -8.62 -5.31 33.23
CA LEU A 105 -8.98 -6.39 34.14
C LEU A 105 -8.09 -6.20 35.38
N PRO A 106 -8.66 -5.97 36.58
CA PRO A 106 -7.85 -5.79 37.76
C PRO A 106 -7.07 -7.09 37.98
N ARG A 107 -5.74 -6.98 38.03
CA ARG A 107 -4.89 -8.05 38.54
C ARG A 107 -5.37 -8.33 39.96
N VAL A 108 -6.05 -9.46 40.15
CA VAL A 108 -6.26 -10.00 41.48
C VAL A 108 -4.87 -10.30 42.01
N VAL A 109 -4.43 -9.46 42.94
CA VAL A 109 -3.21 -9.64 43.70
C VAL A 109 -3.46 -10.88 44.56
N VAL A 110 -2.99 -12.04 44.11
CA VAL A 110 -2.96 -13.24 44.95
C VAL A 110 -1.92 -12.99 46.03
N GLY A 111 -2.41 -12.63 47.22
CA GLY A 111 -1.57 -12.53 48.43
C GLY A 111 -0.94 -13.88 48.78
N PRO A 112 0.16 -13.87 49.56
CA PRO A 112 0.91 -15.09 49.85
C PRO A 112 0.07 -16.09 50.66
N PRO A 113 0.32 -17.40 50.50
CA PRO A 113 -0.43 -18.44 51.21
C PRO A 113 -0.19 -18.31 52.71
N LYS A 114 -1.27 -18.21 53.49
CA LYS A 114 -1.18 -18.33 54.95
C LYS A 114 -0.99 -19.81 55.31
N ASP A 115 0.14 -20.05 55.95
CA ASP A 115 0.55 -21.32 56.54
C ASP A 115 -0.49 -21.84 57.55
N LYS A 116 -0.72 -23.16 57.52
CA LYS A 116 -1.59 -23.88 58.45
C LYS A 116 -0.84 -24.10 59.76
N THR A 117 -1.42 -23.66 60.88
CA THR A 117 -1.22 -24.28 62.19
C THR A 117 -2.55 -24.30 62.92
#